data_AF-A0A4P9XN26-F1
#
_entry.id   AF-A0A4P9XN26-F1
#
_cell.length_a   1.000
_cell.length_b   1.000
_cell.length_c   1.000
_cell.angle_alpha   90.00
_cell.angle_beta   90.00
_cell.angle_gamma   90.00
#
_symmetry.space_group_name_H-M   'P 1'
#
loop_
_entity.id
_entity.type
_entity.pdbx_description
1 polymer ?
#
loop_
_entity_poly.entity_id
_entity_poly.type
_entity_poly.pdbx_seq_one_letter_code
_entity_poly.pdbx_strand_id
1 'polypeptide(L)' 'QIILHINDTRRFIIEDLDDTHVFVDAGSVDMLRAELDRILDENTYQLDVVGTQ' A
#
# COMPACT_ATOMS: atom_id res chain seq x y z
N GLN A 1 -2.52 4.90 5.69
CA GLN A 1 -1.69 4.08 6.62
C GLN A 1 -0.82 3.06 5.86
N ILE A 2 -1.37 2.17 5.02
CA ILE A 2 -0.57 1.16 4.28
C ILE A 2 0.55 1.79 3.42
N ILE A 3 0.24 2.86 2.67
CA ILE A 3 1.22 3.54 1.81
C ILE A 3 2.44 4.07 2.60
N LEU A 4 2.22 4.59 3.81
CA LEU A 4 3.30 5.06 4.69
C LEU A 4 4.20 3.90 5.15
N HIS A 5 3.61 2.73 5.43
CA HIS A 5 4.37 1.53 5.80
C HIS A 5 5.23 1.00 4.64
N ILE A 6 4.72 1.04 3.41
CA ILE A 6 5.53 0.69 2.22
C ILE A 6 6.69 1.69 2.08
N ASN A 7 6.45 2.96 2.36
CA ASN A 7 7.47 4.01 2.31
C ASN A 7 8.60 3.82 3.33
N ASP A 8 8.32 3.23 4.50
CA ASP A 8 9.35 2.89 5.49
C ASP A 8 10.34 1.85 4.96
N THR A 9 9.86 0.92 4.13
CA THR A 9 10.70 -0.11 3.50
C THR A 9 11.49 0.46 2.33
N ARG A 10 10.88 1.37 1.57
CA ARG A 10 11.50 2.01 0.41
C ARG A 10 11.00 3.44 0.29
N ARG A 11 11.87 4.43 0.48
CA ARG A 11 11.47 5.84 0.41
C ARG A 11 11.08 6.23 -1.02
N PHE A 12 9.81 6.58 -1.21
CA PHE A 12 9.26 7.10 -2.46
C PHE A 12 8.35 8.32 -2.26
N ILE A 13 7.94 8.61 -1.03
CA ILE A 13 7.16 9.81 -0.70
C ILE A 13 8.12 11.00 -0.70
N ILE A 14 7.78 12.01 -1.50
CA ILE A 14 8.48 13.29 -1.60
C ILE A 14 7.93 14.23 -0.53
N GLU A 15 6.61 14.30 -0.40
CA GLU A 15 5.92 15.21 0.51
C GLU A 15 4.56 14.63 0.96
N ASP A 16 4.21 14.88 2.22
CA ASP A 16 2.89 14.60 2.79
C ASP A 16 2.05 15.88 2.69
N LEU A 17 0.93 15.84 1.96
CA LEU A 17 0.16 17.05 1.64
C LEU A 17 -0.99 17.24 2.62
N ASP A 18 -1.77 16.18 2.83
CA ASP A 18 -2.88 16.13 3.78
C ASP A 18 -3.18 14.68 4.17
N ASP A 19 -4.18 14.49 5.03
CA ASP A 19 -4.56 13.17 5.56
C ASP A 19 -4.93 12.14 4.47
N THR A 20 -5.27 12.60 3.26
CA THR A 20 -5.78 11.78 2.14
C THR A 20 -4.87 11.78 0.92
N HIS A 21 -3.95 12.73 0.80
CA HIS A 21 -3.08 12.92 -0.36
C HIS A 21 -1.61 12.93 0.05
N VAL A 22 -0.83 12.16 -0.70
CA VAL A 22 0.64 12.13 -0.60
C VAL A 22 1.25 12.35 -1.97
N PHE A 23 2.36 13.09 -2.02
CA PHE A 23 3.11 13.33 -3.23
C PHE A 23 4.27 12.35 -3.32
N VAL A 24 4.35 11.61 -4.43
CA VAL A 24 5.27 10.47 -4.61
C VAL A 24 6.09 10.60 -5.88
N ASP A 25 7.25 9.95 -5.90
CA ASP A 25 8.07 9.80 -7.10
C ASP A 25 7.31 9.03 -8.21
N ALA A 26 7.28 9.59 -9.41
CA ALA A 26 6.58 9.02 -10.56
C ALA A 26 7.12 7.65 -10.97
N GLY A 27 8.44 7.42 -10.81
CA GLY A 27 9.06 6.12 -11.10
C GLY A 27 8.64 5.01 -10.13
N SER A 28 8.02 5.36 -9.01
CA SER A 28 7.62 4.44 -7.96
C SER A 28 6.13 4.07 -8.01
N VAL A 29 5.33 4.71 -8.87
CA VAL A 29 3.87 4.53 -8.95
C VAL A 29 3.48 3.11 -9.36
N ASP A 30 4.15 2.55 -10.37
CA ASP A 30 3.83 1.19 -10.84
C ASP A 30 4.15 0.13 -9.80
N MET A 31 5.27 0.30 -9.08
CA MET A 31 5.64 -0.56 -7.96
C MET A 31 4.63 -0.45 -6.82
N LEU A 32 4.20 0.78 -6.49
CA LEU A 32 3.22 1.02 -5.45
C LEU A 32 1.90 0.32 -5.75
N ARG A 33 1.43 0.37 -7.00
CA ARG A 33 0.22 -0.34 -7.44
C ARG A 33 0.35 -1.84 -7.22
N ALA A 34 1.44 -2.44 -7.69
CA ALA A 34 1.68 -3.87 -7.55
C ALA A 34 1.76 -4.32 -6.08
N GLU A 35 2.40 -3.54 -5.21
CA GLU A 35 2.51 -3.88 -3.79
C GLU A 35 1.18 -3.71 -3.05
N LEU A 36 0.39 -2.68 -3.40
CA LEU A 36 -0.95 -2.51 -2.85
C LEU A 36 -1.87 -3.67 -3.25
N ASP A 37 -1.84 -4.07 -4.52
CA ASP A 37 -2.63 -5.21 -5.01
C ASP A 37 -2.23 -6.49 -4.27
N ARG A 38 -0.92 -6.76 -4.11
CA ARG A 38 -0.39 -7.89 -3.34
C ARG A 38 -0.85 -7.88 -1.88
N ILE A 39 -0.79 -6.74 -1.20
CA ILE A 39 -1.23 -6.60 0.20
C ILE A 39 -2.75 -6.80 0.32
N LEU A 40 -3.53 -6.28 -0.64
CA LEU A 40 -4.98 -6.46 -0.66
C LEU A 40 -5.35 -7.93 -0.89
N ASP A 41 -4.66 -8.62 -1.80
CA ASP A 41 -4.86 -10.04 -2.08
C ASP A 41 -4.54 -10.91 -0.85
N GLU A 42 -3.40 -10.65 -0.19
CA GLU A 42 -3.01 -11.37 1.04
C GLU A 42 -4.06 -11.22 2.16
N ASN A 43 -4.65 -10.03 2.30
CA ASN A 43 -5.68 -9.77 3.31
C ASN A 43 -7.05 -10.36 2.92
N THR A 44 -7.39 -10.35 1.64
CA THR A 44 -8.64 -10.93 1.12
C THR A 44 -8.65 -12.45 1.31
N TYR A 45 -7.51 -13.10 1.07
CA TYR A 45 -7.34 -14.54 1.32
C TYR A 45 -7.54 -14.92 2.79
N GLN A 46 -7.19 -14.04 3.73
CA GLN A 46 -7.38 -14.31 5.16
C GLN A 46 -8.83 -14.14 5.62
N LEU A 47 -9.63 -13.29 4.95
CA LEU A 47 -11.04 -13.09 5.30
C LEU A 47 -11.91 -14.30 4.91
N ASP A 48 -11.65 -14.93 3.76
CA ASP A 48 -12.44 -16.08 3.30
C ASP A 48 -12.20 -17.36 4.13
N VAL A 49 -11.01 -17.54 4.72
CA VAL A 49 -10.72 -18.70 5.58
C VAL A 49 -11.25 -18.57 7.00
N VAL A 50 -11.58 -17.37 7.47
CA VAL A 50 -12.11 -17.13 8.82
C VAL A 50 -13.65 -17.14 8.86
N GLY A 51 -14.32 -17.14 7.70
CA GLY A 51 -15.78 -17.19 7.59
C GLY A 51 -16.43 -18.59 7.66
N THR A 52 -15.65 -19.66 7.85
CA THR A 52 -16.19 -21.03 7.96
C THR A 52 -15.63 -21.76 9.19
N GLN A 53 -16.11 -21.40 10.38
CA GLN A 53 -16.18 -22.32 11.51
C GLN A 53 -17.27 -21.89 12.51
#